data_AF-A0A526Z9D3-F1
#
_entry.id   AF-A0A526Z9D3-F1
#
_cell.length_a   1.000
_cell.length_b   1.000
_cell.length_c   1.000
_cell.angle_alpha   90.00
_cell.angle_beta   90.00
_cell.angle_gamma   90.00
#
_symmetry.space_group_name_H-M   'P 1'
#
loop_
_entity.id
_entity.type
_entity.pdbx_description
1 polymer ?
#
loop_
_entity_poly.entity_id
_entity_poly.type
_entity_poly.pdbx_seq_one_letter_code
_entity_poly.pdbx_strand_id
1 'polypeptide(L)'
;PSDYSAEPYIYTRALIEDGRNNRVLTGPIDTHCPVHILQGLADADVPPSHALKLVGLLPADDVTLSLIPDGDHRLSRPQDLDMLVRAVNAIVRQAG
;
A
#
# COMPACT_ATOMS: atom_id res chain seq x y z
N PRO A 1 -0.15 8.65 -22.36
CA PRO A 1 1.10 7.85 -22.36
C PRO A 1 1.38 7.39 -20.94
N SER A 2 1.76 6.13 -20.74
CA SER A 2 2.19 5.63 -19.43
C SER A 2 3.70 5.68 -19.40
N ASP A 3 4.28 6.08 -18.27
CA ASP A 3 5.74 6.10 -18.09
C ASP A 3 6.32 4.67 -17.99
N TYR A 4 5.46 3.65 -17.95
CA TYR A 4 5.83 2.24 -17.76
C TYR A 4 5.78 1.38 -19.04
N SER A 5 5.22 1.86 -20.16
CA SER A 5 5.19 1.12 -21.43
C SER A 5 5.04 2.04 -22.65
N ALA A 6 5.73 1.69 -23.74
CA ALA A 6 5.60 2.36 -25.03
C ALA A 6 4.29 2.01 -25.76
N GLU A 7 3.67 0.88 -25.44
CA GLU A 7 2.39 0.47 -26.02
C GLU A 7 1.21 1.11 -25.27
N PRO A 8 0.10 1.47 -25.95
CA PRO A 8 -1.08 2.00 -25.30
C PRO A 8 -1.71 0.95 -24.37
N TYR A 9 -2.00 1.35 -23.13
CA TYR A 9 -2.79 0.53 -22.22
C TYR A 9 -4.26 0.54 -22.64
N ILE A 10 -4.84 -0.65 -22.78
CA ILE A 10 -6.29 -0.81 -23.01
C ILE A 10 -7.00 -0.76 -21.67
N TYR A 11 -7.71 0.33 -21.40
CA TYR A 11 -8.59 0.44 -20.25
C TYR A 11 -10.03 0.15 -20.68
N THR A 12 -10.66 -0.86 -20.08
CA THR A 12 -12.06 -1.19 -20.37
C THR A 12 -13.00 -0.37 -19.50
N ARG A 13 -14.23 -0.11 -19.99
CA ARG A 13 -15.28 0.48 -19.15
C ARG A 13 -15.53 -0.34 -17.88
N ALA A 14 -15.47 -1.67 -17.98
CA ALA A 14 -15.66 -2.57 -16.84
C ALA A 14 -14.65 -2.28 -15.71
N LEU A 15 -13.38 -2.03 -16.04
CA LEU A 15 -12.36 -1.63 -15.05
C LEU A 15 -12.74 -0.34 -14.32
N ILE A 16 -13.22 0.67 -15.04
CA ILE A 16 -13.58 1.97 -14.46
C ILE A 16 -14.81 1.86 -13.55
N GLU A 17 -15.83 1.12 -13.97
CA GLU A 17 -17.03 0.92 -13.13
C GLU A 17 -16.71 0.07 -11.89
N ASP A 18 -15.89 -0.96 -12.02
CA ASP A 18 -15.45 -1.78 -10.89
C ASP A 18 -14.69 -0.92 -9.86
N GLY A 19 -13.79 -0.05 -10.33
CA GLY A 19 -13.10 0.91 -9.46
C GLY A 19 -14.02 1.92 -8.78
N ARG A 20 -15.20 2.25 -9.35
CA ARG A 20 -16.20 3.10 -8.66
C ARG A 20 -16.98 2.34 -7.61
N ASN A 21 -17.33 1.09 -7.88
CA ASN A 21 -18.13 0.25 -6.97
C ASN A 21 -17.32 -0.23 -5.76
N ASN A 22 -16.00 -0.40 -5.91
CA ASN A 22 -15.12 -0.93 -4.87
C ASN A 22 -14.23 0.15 -4.22
N ARG A 23 -14.69 1.41 -4.18
CA ARG A 23 -13.95 2.49 -3.51
C ARG A 23 -13.88 2.25 -2.01
N VAL A 24 -12.66 2.26 -1.49
CA VAL A 24 -12.36 2.22 -0.06
C VAL A 24 -11.97 3.62 0.46
N LEU A 25 -11.61 3.71 1.74
CA LEU A 25 -11.20 4.95 2.42
C LEU A 25 -12.30 6.03 2.54
N THR A 26 -13.57 5.60 2.56
CA THR A 26 -14.76 6.45 2.74
C THR A 26 -15.28 6.43 4.19
N GLY A 27 -14.76 5.55 5.03
CA GLY A 27 -15.09 5.40 6.44
C GLY A 27 -14.14 4.41 7.12
N PRO A 28 -14.39 4.04 8.39
CA PRO A 28 -13.61 3.02 9.09
C PRO A 28 -13.59 1.70 8.33
N ILE A 29 -12.44 1.03 8.40
CA ILE A 29 -12.14 -0.27 7.82
C ILE A 29 -11.80 -1.18 9.01
N ASP A 30 -12.37 -2.39 8.99
CA ASP A 30 -12.14 -3.43 9.98
C ASP A 30 -11.65 -4.68 9.25
N THR A 31 -10.34 -4.91 9.30
CA THR A 31 -9.69 -6.03 8.59
C THR A 31 -9.70 -7.31 9.42
N HIS A 32 -9.91 -7.21 10.74
CA HIS A 32 -9.89 -8.32 11.68
C HIS A 32 -8.55 -9.09 11.65
N CYS A 33 -7.46 -8.44 11.21
CA CYS A 33 -6.14 -9.04 11.14
C CYS A 33 -5.05 -7.98 11.36
N PRO A 34 -3.83 -8.39 11.75
CA PRO A 34 -2.70 -7.46 11.83
C PRO A 34 -2.35 -6.89 10.45
N VAL A 35 -2.05 -5.58 10.40
CA VAL A 35 -1.73 -4.86 9.17
C VAL A 35 -0.35 -4.20 9.29
N HIS A 36 0.53 -4.43 8.32
CA HIS A 36 1.79 -3.69 8.21
C HIS A 36 1.88 -2.97 6.86
N ILE A 37 1.89 -1.64 6.91
CA ILE A 37 2.03 -0.77 5.72
C ILE A 37 3.50 -0.33 5.59
N LEU A 38 4.06 -0.49 4.40
CA LEU A 38 5.39 0.02 4.03
C LEU A 38 5.21 1.12 2.97
N GLN A 39 5.68 2.34 3.24
CA GLN A 39 5.51 3.48 2.35
C GLN A 39 6.82 4.22 2.14
N GLY A 40 7.18 4.47 0.89
CA GLY A 40 8.28 5.34 0.51
C GLY A 40 7.95 6.82 0.71
N LEU A 41 8.87 7.60 1.27
CA LEU A 41 8.73 9.05 1.40
C LEU A 41 9.14 9.81 0.12
N ALA A 42 9.84 9.16 -0.80
CA ALA A 42 10.18 9.67 -2.13
C ALA A 42 9.27 9.10 -3.23
N ASP A 43 8.12 8.53 -2.86
CA ASP A 43 7.10 8.04 -3.79
C ASP A 43 6.44 9.22 -4.53
N ALA A 44 6.65 9.28 -5.85
CA ALA A 44 6.10 10.32 -6.72
C ALA A 44 4.66 10.04 -7.16
N ASP A 45 4.20 8.80 -7.03
CA ASP A 45 2.92 8.32 -7.54
C ASP A 45 1.86 8.28 -6.43
N VAL A 46 2.25 7.86 -5.23
CA VAL A 46 1.39 7.78 -4.04
C VAL A 46 1.98 8.61 -2.89
N PRO A 47 1.40 9.79 -2.56
CA PRO A 47 1.90 10.63 -1.48
C PRO A 47 1.85 9.93 -0.12
N PRO A 48 2.85 10.14 0.78
CA PRO A 48 2.88 9.49 2.10
C PRO A 48 1.66 9.77 2.98
N SER A 49 0.98 10.91 2.77
CA SER A 49 -0.28 11.25 3.43
C SER A 49 -1.38 10.22 3.16
N HIS A 50 -1.30 9.47 2.07
CA HIS A 50 -2.25 8.41 1.75
C HIS A 50 -2.15 7.23 2.72
N ALA A 51 -0.93 6.81 3.06
CA ALA A 51 -0.70 5.77 4.06
C ALA A 51 -1.17 6.23 5.45
N LEU A 52 -0.89 7.48 5.83
CA LEU A 52 -1.38 8.05 7.10
C LEU A 52 -2.91 8.11 7.14
N LYS A 53 -3.56 8.45 6.02
CA LYS A 53 -5.03 8.41 5.92
C LYS A 53 -5.57 6.99 6.12
N LEU A 54 -4.96 5.98 5.50
CA LEU A 54 -5.36 4.58 5.65
C LEU A 54 -5.25 4.13 7.11
N VAL A 55 -4.15 4.43 7.79
CA VAL A 55 -3.97 4.13 9.22
C VAL A 55 -5.08 4.77 10.06
N GLY A 56 -5.44 6.03 9.79
CA GLY A 56 -6.52 6.71 10.49
C GLY A 56 -7.92 6.09 10.27
N LEU A 57 -8.07 5.20 9.30
CA LEU A 57 -9.30 4.47 9.02
C LEU A 57 -9.27 3.01 9.51
N LEU A 58 -8.20 2.55 10.18
CA LEU A 58 -8.09 1.21 10.76
C LEU A 58 -8.08 1.27 12.31
N PRO A 59 -9.07 1.90 12.97
CA PRO A 59 -9.00 2.17 14.41
C PRO A 59 -9.13 0.91 15.29
N ALA A 60 -9.59 -0.20 14.72
CA ALA A 60 -9.84 -1.46 15.44
C ALA A 60 -8.73 -2.50 15.27
N ASP A 61 -7.79 -2.27 14.36
CA ASP A 61 -6.79 -3.26 13.97
C ASP A 61 -5.41 -2.96 14.57
N ASP A 62 -4.58 -4.00 14.70
CA ASP A 62 -3.17 -3.86 15.05
C ASP A 62 -2.38 -3.41 13.81
N VAL A 63 -2.14 -2.09 13.73
CA VAL A 63 -1.53 -1.46 12.55
C VAL A 63 -0.13 -0.95 12.84
N THR A 64 0.83 -1.42 12.05
CA THR A 64 2.19 -0.86 11.98
C THR A 64 2.38 -0.12 10.66
N LEU A 65 2.97 1.08 10.71
CA LEU A 65 3.37 1.86 9.54
C LEU A 65 4.89 2.09 9.56
N SER A 66 5.58 1.67 8.50
CA SER A 66 6.98 2.00 8.25
C SER A 66 7.09 3.03 7.13
N LEU A 67 7.69 4.18 7.43
CA LEU A 67 8.01 5.23 6.45
C LEU A 67 9.49 5.15 6.07
N ILE A 68 9.78 4.96 4.78
CA ILE A 68 11.14 4.75 4.25
C ILE A 68 11.64 6.07 3.64
N PRO A 69 12.62 6.76 4.24
CA PRO A 69 12.97 8.13 3.87
C PRO A 69 13.30 8.38 2.40
N ASP A 70 13.95 7.41 1.76
CA ASP A 70 14.41 7.48 0.37
C ASP A 70 13.77 6.40 -0.51
N GLY A 71 12.71 5.76 0.00
CA GLY A 71 11.95 4.76 -0.74
C GLY A 71 11.09 5.42 -1.81
N ASP A 72 11.17 4.92 -3.04
CA ASP A 72 10.32 5.32 -4.17
C ASP A 72 9.00 4.54 -4.19
N HIS A 73 8.22 4.66 -5.26
CA HIS A 73 6.97 3.94 -5.43
C HIS A 73 7.13 2.41 -5.49
N ARG A 74 8.29 1.92 -5.95
CA ARG A 74 8.51 0.50 -6.22
C ARG A 74 8.98 -0.26 -4.99
N LEU A 75 9.70 0.41 -4.09
CA LEU A 75 10.29 -0.18 -2.88
C LEU A 75 10.99 -1.52 -3.15
N SER A 76 11.82 -1.53 -4.19
CA SER A 76 12.43 -2.76 -4.71
C SER A 76 13.96 -2.79 -4.60
N ARG A 77 14.58 -1.85 -3.88
CA ARG A 77 16.03 -1.91 -3.61
C ARG A 77 16.29 -3.05 -2.61
N PRO A 78 17.51 -3.61 -2.54
CA PRO A 78 17.81 -4.72 -1.64
C PRO A 78 17.34 -4.49 -0.20
N GLN A 79 17.56 -3.29 0.35
CA GLN A 79 17.13 -2.93 1.71
C GLN A 79 15.60 -2.82 1.88
N ASP A 80 14.88 -2.43 0.82
CA ASP A 80 13.42 -2.32 0.86
C ASP A 80 12.81 -3.73 0.85
N LEU A 81 13.37 -4.63 0.03
CA LEU A 81 12.99 -6.04 -0.02
C LEU A 81 13.31 -6.76 1.30
N ASP A 82 14.48 -6.48 1.90
CA ASP A 82 14.82 -7.00 3.23
C ASP A 82 13.80 -6.55 4.29
N MET A 83 13.33 -5.30 4.21
CA MET A 83 12.30 -4.79 5.11
C MET A 83 10.95 -5.49 4.88
N LEU A 84 10.56 -5.72 3.63
CA LEU A 84 9.36 -6.49 3.29
C LEU A 84 9.42 -7.91 3.88
N VAL A 85 10.54 -8.62 3.69
CA VAL A 85 10.73 -9.97 4.24
C VAL A 85 10.65 -9.96 5.77
N ARG A 86 11.24 -8.95 6.43
CA ARG A 86 11.14 -8.79 7.89
C ARG A 86 9.71 -8.56 8.36
N ALA A 87 8.95 -7.71 7.66
CA ALA A 87 7.55 -7.43 7.96
C ALA A 87 6.70 -8.70 7.83
N VAL A 88 6.83 -9.43 6.72
CA VAL A 88 6.10 -10.70 6.50
C VAL A 88 6.46 -11.73 7.58
N ASN A 89 7.74 -11.91 7.90
CA ASN A 89 8.16 -12.82 8.95
C ASN A 89 7.62 -12.44 10.34
N ALA A 90 7.45 -11.14 10.61
CA ALA A 90 6.84 -10.68 11.86
C ALA A 90 5.36 -11.05 11.93
N ILE A 91 4.60 -10.82 10.85
CA ILE A 91 3.19 -11.20 10.74
C ILE A 91 3.01 -12.72 10.91
N VAL A 92 3.84 -13.53 10.24
CA VAL A 92 3.78 -15.00 10.36
C VAL A 92 4.00 -15.46 11.80
N ARG A 93 4.94 -14.83 12.53
CA ARG A 93 5.19 -15.16 13.94
C ARG A 93 4.05 -14.74 14.88
N GLN A 94 3.29 -13.70 14.53
CA GLN A 94 2.16 -13.24 15.34
C GLN A 94 0.90 -14.10 15.13
N ALA A 95 0.78 -14.72 13.96
CA ALA A 95 -0.36 -15.57 13.61
C ALA A 95 -0.24 -17.03 14.12
N GLY A 96 0.95 -17.47 14.54
CA GLY A 96 1.20 -18.80 15.11
C GLY A 96 1.26 -18.78 16.63
#